data_AF-A0A714KQF1-F1
#
_entry.id   AF-A0A714KQF1-F1
#
_cell.length_a   1.000
_cell.length_b   1.000
_cell.length_c   1.000
_cell.angle_alpha   90.00
_cell.angle_beta   90.00
_cell.angle_gamma   90.00
#
_symmetry.space_group_name_H-M   'P 1'
#
loop_
_entity.id
_entity.type
_entity.pdbx_description
1 polymer ?
#
loop_
_entity_poly.entity_id
_entity_poly.type
_entity_poly.pdbx_seq_one_letter_code
_entity_poly.pdbx_strand_id
1 'polypeptide(L)'
;HRPLYLVIDDYHLITNPVIHDAMRFFLRHQPENFTLVVLSRNLPQLGIANLRVRDQLLEIGSQQLAFNHQEAKQFFDRRLSSPIEAAESSRMCDDVA
;
A
#
# COMPACT_ATOMS: atom_id res chain seq x y z
N HIS A 1 26.28 5.22 -1.78
CA HIS A 1 25.64 3.89 -1.77
C HIS A 1 24.49 3.85 -2.78
N ARG A 2 24.16 2.70 -3.37
CA ARG A 2 23.00 2.59 -4.30
C ARG A 2 21.69 2.45 -3.51
N PRO A 3 20.56 3.02 -3.98
CA PRO A 3 19.27 2.81 -3.33
C PRO A 3 18.92 1.32 -3.20
N LEU A 4 18.41 0.91 -2.05
CA LEU A 4 17.96 -0.44 -1.72
C LEU A 4 16.53 -0.39 -1.19
N TYR A 5 15.65 -1.19 -1.78
CA TYR A 5 14.26 -1.31 -1.36
C TYR A 5 14.01 -2.70 -0.79
N LEU A 6 13.38 -2.78 0.37
CA LEU A 6 12.82 -4.02 0.90
C LEU A 6 11.30 -3.91 0.87
N VAL A 7 10.66 -4.81 0.15
CA VAL A 7 9.20 -4.88 0.07
C VAL A 7 8.74 -6.06 0.93
N ILE A 8 7.84 -5.79 1.87
CA ILE A 8 7.18 -6.81 2.68
C ILE A 8 5.69 -6.76 2.38
N ASP A 9 5.18 -7.85 1.83
CA ASP A 9 3.76 -8.04 1.61
C ASP A 9 3.10 -8.75 2.80
N ASP A 10 1.78 -8.58 2.93
CA ASP A 10 0.95 -9.19 3.97
C ASP A 10 1.48 -9.04 5.41
N TYR A 11 2.04 -7.87 5.75
CA TYR A 11 2.68 -7.65 7.07
C TYR A 11 1.74 -7.91 8.26
N HIS A 12 0.44 -7.69 8.09
CA HIS A 12 -0.60 -8.01 9.08
C HIS A 12 -0.63 -9.47 9.55
N LEU A 13 -0.04 -10.42 8.79
CA LEU A 13 0.09 -11.82 9.20
C LEU A 13 1.17 -12.03 10.26
N ILE A 14 2.09 -11.08 10.42
CA ILE A 14 3.07 -11.09 11.49
C ILE A 14 2.35 -10.70 12.77
N THR A 15 2.17 -11.67 13.67
CA THR A 15 1.54 -11.46 14.98
C THR A 15 2.53 -11.47 16.14
N ASN A 16 3.78 -11.85 15.88
CA ASN A 16 4.81 -11.95 16.91
C ASN A 16 5.33 -10.55 17.29
N PRO A 17 5.12 -10.09 18.54
CA PRO A 17 5.52 -8.75 18.97
C PRO A 17 7.03 -8.50 18.90
N VAL A 18 7.86 -9.53 19.08
CA VAL A 18 9.32 -9.42 18.99
C VAL A 18 9.77 -9.01 17.59
N ILE A 19 9.06 -9.46 16.55
CA ILE A 19 9.35 -9.07 15.17
C ILE A 19 9.00 -7.60 14.95
N HIS A 20 7.88 -7.12 15.50
CA HIS A 20 7.53 -5.70 15.43
C HIS A 20 8.58 -4.81 16.10
N ASP A 21 9.09 -5.22 17.26
CA ASP A 21 10.16 -4.48 17.96
C ASP A 21 11.47 -4.48 17.18
N ALA A 22 11.85 -5.62 16.59
CA ALA A 22 13.02 -5.71 15.72
C ALA A 22 12.87 -4.80 14.49
N MET A 23 11.70 -4.77 13.85
CA MET A 23 11.43 -3.89 12.71
C MET A 23 11.47 -2.40 13.10
N ARG A 24 10.93 -2.03 14.26
CA ARG A 24 11.05 -0.66 14.80
C ARG A 24 12.51 -0.29 15.07
N PHE A 25 13.29 -1.22 15.62
CA PHE A 25 14.71 -1.02 15.85
C PHE A 25 15.45 -0.80 14.52
N PHE A 26 15.18 -1.64 13.52
CA PHE A 26 15.75 -1.51 12.19
C PHE A 26 15.43 -0.15 11.56
N LEU A 27 14.16 0.28 11.56
CA LEU A 27 13.75 1.57 11.00
C LEU A 27 14.45 2.79 11.64
N ARG A 28 14.79 2.70 12.93
CA ARG A 28 15.53 3.77 13.64
C ARG A 28 17.02 3.84 13.27
N HIS A 29 17.60 2.74 12.80
CA HIS A 29 19.04 2.62 12.54
C HIS A 29 19.34 2.26 11.08
N GLN A 30 18.35 2.32 10.19
CA GLN A 30 18.52 1.95 8.80
C GLN A 30 19.54 2.88 8.11
N PRO A 31 20.30 2.37 7.12
CA PRO A 31 21.12 3.21 6.26
C PRO A 31 20.28 4.21 5.48
N GLU A 32 20.85 5.37 5.13
CA GLU A 32 20.15 6.42 4.37
C GLU A 32 19.71 5.98 2.97
N ASN A 33 20.38 4.98 2.39
CA ASN A 33 20.06 4.45 1.07
C ASN A 33 19.02 3.32 1.12
N PHE A 34 18.38 3.07 2.26
CA PHE A 34 17.38 2.02 2.43
C PHE A 34 15.96 2.60 2.47
N THR A 35 15.02 1.93 1.82
CA THR A 35 13.59 2.24 1.92
C THR A 35 12.79 0.96 2.16
N LEU A 36 12.04 0.94 3.25
CA LEU A 36 11.09 -0.12 3.56
C LEU A 36 9.73 0.19 2.93
N VAL A 37 9.21 -0.72 2.12
CA VAL A 37 7.85 -0.68 1.59
C VAL A 37 7.04 -1.80 2.25
N VAL A 38 5.94 -1.44 2.90
CA VAL A 38 5.09 -2.39 3.62
C VAL A 38 3.70 -2.38 3.02
N LEU A 39 3.21 -3.54 2.63
CA LEU A 39 1.82 -3.76 2.27
C LEU A 39 1.14 -4.53 3.40
N SER A 40 -0.02 -4.02 3.82
CA SER A 40 -0.74 -4.57 4.96
C SER A 40 -2.22 -4.23 4.86
N ARG A 41 -3.08 -5.13 5.37
CA ARG A 41 -4.54 -4.91 5.46
C ARG A 41 -4.93 -4.06 6.66
N ASN A 42 -4.05 -3.96 7.65
CA ASN A 42 -4.23 -3.13 8.84
C ASN A 42 -2.98 -2.28 9.09
N LEU A 43 -3.13 -1.28 9.95
CA LEU A 43 -2.03 -0.39 10.30
C LEU A 43 -0.91 -1.21 11.01
N PRO A 44 0.28 -1.34 10.41
CA PRO A 44 1.33 -2.16 10.99
C PRO A 44 1.87 -1.50 12.26
N GLN A 45 2.19 -2.32 13.26
CA GLN A 45 2.67 -1.84 14.56
C GLN A 45 4.15 -1.38 14.51
N LEU A 46 4.49 -0.49 13.59
CA LEU A 46 5.87 -0.01 13.34
C LEU A 46 6.15 1.36 13.96
N GLY A 47 5.24 1.90 14.77
CA GLY A 47 5.37 3.25 15.32
C GLY A 47 5.11 4.33 14.28
N ILE A 48 4.09 4.13 13.44
CA ILE A 48 3.72 4.99 12.32
C ILE A 48 3.60 6.47 12.71
N ALA A 49 3.06 6.78 13.89
CA ALA A 49 2.96 8.15 14.39
C ALA A 49 4.33 8.86 14.48
N ASN A 50 5.37 8.16 14.95
CA ASN A 50 6.72 8.73 15.03
C ASN A 50 7.34 8.97 13.66
N LEU A 51 7.08 8.07 12.70
CA LEU A 51 7.55 8.23 11.32
C LEU A 51 6.85 9.43 10.66
N ARG A 52 5.55 9.60 10.91
CA ARG A 52 4.74 10.71 10.40
C ARG A 52 5.22 12.07 10.92
N VAL A 53 5.47 12.20 12.22
CA VAL A 53 5.96 13.46 12.83
C VAL A 53 7.35 13.84 12.31
N ARG A 54 8.12 12.88 11.81
CA ARG A 54 9.47 13.10 11.25
C ARG A 54 9.48 13.26 9.73
N ASP A 55 8.32 13.29 9.08
CA ASP A 55 8.20 13.26 7.61
C ASP A 55 8.92 12.08 6.94
N GLN A 56 9.02 10.94 7.65
CA GLN A 56 9.65 9.69 7.19
C GLN A 56 8.63 8.64 6.76
N LEU A 57 7.39 9.05 6.48
CA LEU A 57 6.29 8.16 6.13
C LEU A 57 5.59 8.66 4.87
N LEU A 58 5.53 7.79 3.87
CA LEU A 58 4.55 7.88 2.79
C LEU A 58 3.49 6.82 3.03
N GLU A 59 2.24 7.25 3.18
CA GLU A 59 1.09 6.36 3.36
C GLU A 59 0.19 6.46 2.13
N ILE A 60 -0.16 5.30 1.56
CA ILE A 60 -1.08 5.20 0.44
C ILE A 60 -2.26 4.35 0.92
N GLY A 61 -3.39 5.00 1.18
CA GLY A 61 -4.61 4.34 1.67
C GLY A 61 -5.41 3.68 0.55
N SER A 62 -6.40 2.87 0.93
CA SER A 62 -7.31 2.18 -0.01
C SER A 62 -8.02 3.16 -0.95
N GLN A 63 -8.43 4.33 -0.46
CA GLN A 63 -9.08 5.37 -1.27
C GLN A 63 -8.18 5.93 -2.39
N GLN A 64 -6.86 5.97 -2.16
CA GLN A 64 -5.90 6.41 -3.18
C GLN A 64 -5.56 5.31 -4.19
N LEU A 65 -5.77 4.04 -3.82
CA LEU A 65 -5.58 2.87 -4.68
C LEU A 65 -6.85 2.49 -5.43
N ALA A 66 -8.01 2.87 -4.91
CA ALA A 66 -9.30 2.61 -5.53
C ALA A 66 -9.33 3.30 -6.90
N PHE A 67 -9.78 2.55 -7.90
CA PHE A 67 -9.96 3.13 -9.22
C PHE A 67 -11.02 4.20 -9.18
N ASN A 68 -10.78 5.28 -9.93
CA ASN A 68 -11.87 6.14 -10.34
C ASN A 68 -12.63 5.54 -11.53
N HIS A 69 -13.79 6.12 -11.85
CA HIS A 69 -14.64 5.71 -12.97
C HIS A 69 -13.89 5.53 -14.29
N GLN A 70 -12.95 6.43 -14.61
CA GLN A 70 -12.18 6.37 -15.84
C GLN A 70 -11.16 5.22 -15.81
N GLU A 71 -10.46 5.02 -14.68
CA GLU A 71 -9.51 3.92 -14.48
C GLU A 71 -10.22 2.56 -14.52
N ALA A 72 -11.41 2.46 -13.92
CA ALA A 72 -12.25 1.27 -13.99
C ALA A 72 -12.63 0.96 -15.44
N LYS A 73 -13.09 1.96 -16.21
CA LYS A 73 -13.43 1.75 -17.63
C LYS A 73 -12.21 1.29 -18.43
N GLN A 74 -11.06 1.92 -18.23
CA GLN A 74 -9.80 1.54 -18.89
C GLN A 74 -9.35 0.13 -18.50
N PHE A 75 -9.54 -0.27 -17.25
CA PHE A 75 -9.23 -1.61 -16.78
C PHE A 75 -10.08 -2.67 -17.51
N PHE A 76 -11.40 -2.47 -17.57
CA PHE A 76 -12.30 -3.42 -18.23
C PHE A 76 -12.04 -3.47 -19.75
N ASP A 77 -11.83 -2.34 -20.41
CA ASP A 77 -11.53 -2.29 -21.85
C ASP A 77 -10.25 -3.05 -22.22
N ARG A 78 -9.27 -3.12 -21.31
CA ARG A 78 -8.02 -3.87 -21.52
C ARG A 78 -8.14 -5.34 -21.17
N ARG A 79 -9.05 -5.71 -20.27
CA ARG A 79 -9.16 -7.06 -19.71
C ARG A 79 -10.19 -7.92 -20.43
N LEU A 80 -11.26 -7.29 -20.92
CA LEU A 80 -12.38 -7.95 -21.58
C LEU A 80 -12.20 -7.94 -23.09
N SER A 81 -12.65 -9.01 -23.74
CA SER A 81 -12.66 -9.13 -25.20
C SER A 81 -13.83 -8.40 -25.86
N SER A 82 -14.92 -8.18 -25.10
CA SER A 82 -16.03 -7.31 -25.49
C SER A 82 -16.08 -6.11 -24.55
N PRO A 83 -16.20 -4.88 -25.05
CA PRO A 83 -16.37 -3.70 -24.22
C PRO A 83 -17.64 -3.80 -23.37
N ILE A 84 -17.59 -3.28 -22.15
CA ILE A 84 -18.77 -3.02 -21.33
C ILE A 84 -19.17 -1.55 -21.41
N GLU A 85 -20.45 -1.29 -21.19
CA GLU A 85 -20.98 0.07 -21.17
C GLU A 85 -20.40 0.87 -20.01
N ALA A 86 -20.18 2.17 -20.22
CA ALA A 86 -19.59 3.02 -19.19
C ALA A 86 -20.41 3.04 -17.89
N ALA A 87 -21.75 3.01 -18.01
CA ALA A 87 -22.64 2.96 -16.86
C ALA A 87 -22.49 1.66 -16.04
N GLU A 88 -22.21 0.53 -16.69
CA GLU A 88 -21.97 -0.74 -16.02
C GLU A 88 -20.62 -0.74 -15.30
N SER A 89 -19.57 -0.27 -15.98
CA SER A 89 -18.25 -0.08 -15.38
C SER A 89 -18.31 0.85 -14.16
N SER A 90 -19.08 1.93 -14.23
CA SER A 90 -19.22 2.87 -13.11
C SER A 90 -19.89 2.22 -11.91
N ARG A 91 -21.00 1.50 -12.12
CA ARG A 91 -21.68 0.77 -11.05
C ARG A 91 -20.76 -0.24 -10.36
N MET A 92 -19.98 -1.01 -11.12
CA MET A 92 -19.02 -1.96 -10.55
C MET A 92 -17.89 -1.26 -9.80
N CYS A 93 -17.50 -0.05 -10.21
CA CYS A 93 -16.51 0.76 -9.50
C CYS A 93 -17.05 1.23 -8.15
N ASP A 94 -18.30 1.69 -8.12
CA ASP A 94 -18.97 2.15 -6.90
C ASP A 94 -19.23 1.00 -5.91
N ASP A 95 -19.52 -0.21 -6.39
CA ASP A 95 -19.80 -1.39 -5.56
C ASP A 95 -18.56 -1.93 -4.81
N VAL A 96 -17.35 -1.53 -5.23
CA VAL A 96 -16.06 -1.99 -4.65
C VAL A 96 -15.45 -0.96 -3.69
N ALA A 97 -15.95 0.29 -3.70
CA ALA A 97 -15.40 1.42 -2.95
C ALA A 97 -15.79 1.46 -1.47
#